data_AF-A0A7V5Y6Y1-F1
#
_entry.id   AF-A0A7V5Y6Y1-F1
#
_cell.length_a   1.000
_cell.length_b   1.000
_cell.length_c   1.000
_cell.angle_alpha   90.00
_cell.angle_beta   90.00
_cell.angle_gamma   90.00
#
_symmetry.space_group_name_H-M   'P 1'
#
loop_
_entity.id
_entity.type
_entity.pdbx_description
1 polymer ?
#
loop_
_entity_poly.entity_id
_entity_poly.type
_entity_poly.pdbx_seq_one_letter_code
_entity_poly.pdbx_strand_id
1 'polypeptide(L)'
;VERYEGTGERLCPVCRAPMYRYNYLYTSNIALDGCDECGGVWVDHGELIKMDQLARDARAMEIPPETKAQMAIAQMEAETKEAQQRAQFWEGLFSFLRARPRFPL
;
A
#
# COMPACT_ATOMS: atom_id res chain seq x y z
N VAL A 1 12.01 5.16 -18.13
CA VAL A 1 13.36 4.70 -17.78
C VAL A 1 14.25 5.09 -18.95
N GLU A 2 15.24 5.92 -18.68
CA GLU A 2 16.18 6.43 -19.69
C GLU A 2 17.50 5.67 -19.54
N ARG A 3 18.12 5.25 -20.64
CA ARG A 3 19.38 4.48 -20.60
C ARG A 3 20.54 5.39 -20.99
N TYR A 4 21.63 5.36 -20.24
CA TYR A 4 22.82 6.14 -20.58
C TYR A 4 23.59 5.49 -21.73
N GLU A 5 24.00 6.31 -22.71
CA GLU A 5 25.01 5.91 -23.69
C GLU A 5 26.38 5.92 -22.98
N GLY A 6 27.13 4.81 -23.05
CA GLY A 6 28.28 4.45 -22.20
C GLY A 6 29.50 5.39 -22.25
N THR A 7 29.31 6.67 -21.98
CA THR A 7 30.32 7.65 -21.62
C THR A 7 30.61 7.49 -20.13
N GLY A 8 31.88 7.48 -19.74
CA GLY A 8 32.35 6.89 -18.47
C GLY A 8 31.76 7.43 -17.16
N GLU A 9 30.99 8.52 -17.17
CA GLU A 9 30.43 9.15 -15.96
C GLU A 9 29.20 8.41 -15.39
N ARG A 10 28.56 7.49 -16.12
CA ARG A 10 27.35 6.77 -15.65
C ARG A 10 27.44 5.24 -15.79
N LEU A 11 28.65 4.71 -15.66
CA LEU A 11 28.89 3.27 -15.59
C LEU A 11 28.77 2.77 -14.15
N CYS A 12 28.22 1.57 -13.97
CA CYS A 12 28.20 0.91 -12.68
C CYS A 12 29.63 0.70 -12.16
N PRO A 13 29.97 1.11 -10.92
CA PRO A 13 31.33 0.96 -10.40
C PRO A 13 31.70 -0.51 -10.12
N VAL A 14 30.72 -1.41 -10.06
CA VAL A 14 30.92 -2.86 -9.88
C VAL A 14 31.07 -3.56 -11.24
N CYS A 15 30.12 -3.37 -12.15
CA CYS A 15 30.04 -4.11 -13.42
C CYS A 15 30.63 -3.38 -14.61
N ARG A 16 30.86 -2.07 -14.52
CA ARG A 16 31.21 -1.16 -15.62
C ARG A 16 30.22 -1.16 -16.80
N ALA A 17 29.01 -1.68 -16.60
CA ALA A 17 27.92 -1.60 -17.57
C ALA A 17 27.21 -0.23 -17.48
N PRO A 18 26.65 0.30 -18.59
CA PRO A 18 25.82 1.50 -18.57
C PRO A 18 24.60 1.31 -17.66
N MET A 19 24.36 2.29 -16.79
CA MET A 19 23.20 2.29 -15.92
C MET A 19 21.97 2.88 -16.61
N TYR A 20 20.81 2.71 -16.00
CA TYR A 20 19.57 3.37 -16.41
C TYR A 20 19.07 4.32 -15.33
N ARG A 21 18.52 5.45 -15.75
CA ARG A 21 17.88 6.45 -14.89
C ARG A 21 16.39 6.16 -14.77
N TYR A 22 15.89 6.16 -13.55
CA TYR A 22 14.46 6.01 -13.27
C TYR A 22 14.01 6.95 -12.15
N ASN A 23 12.71 7.22 -12.10
CA ASN A 23 12.15 8.10 -11.09
C ASN A 23 11.73 7.31 -9.84
N TYR A 24 12.20 7.72 -8.67
CA TYR A 24 11.83 7.11 -7.41
C TYR A 24 10.34 7.31 -7.14
N LEU A 25 9.66 6.28 -6.64
CA LEU A 25 8.20 6.27 -6.39
C LEU A 25 7.31 6.73 -7.56
N TYR A 26 7.80 6.65 -8.81
CA TYR A 26 7.14 7.04 -10.06
C TYR A 26 6.78 8.53 -10.21
N THR A 27 6.32 9.19 -9.16
CA THR A 27 5.85 10.58 -9.14
C THR A 27 6.76 11.53 -8.37
N SER A 28 7.80 11.02 -7.69
CA SER A 28 8.75 11.93 -7.03
C SER A 28 9.54 12.73 -8.07
N ASN A 29 10.29 13.75 -7.66
CA ASN A 29 11.23 14.43 -8.55
C ASN A 29 12.68 14.02 -8.21
N ILE A 30 12.86 12.74 -7.90
CA ILE A 30 14.12 12.15 -7.44
C ILE A 30 14.47 11.04 -8.41
N ALA A 31 15.47 11.29 -9.23
CA ALA A 31 15.95 10.30 -10.18
C ALA A 31 17.06 9.47 -9.55
N LEU A 32 17.06 8.17 -9.79
CA LEU A 32 18.06 7.23 -9.30
C LEU A 32 18.64 6.45 -10.49
N ASP A 33 19.86 5.95 -10.31
CA ASP A 33 20.55 5.15 -11.31
C ASP A 33 20.58 3.68 -10.91
N GLY A 34 20.04 2.81 -11.76
CA GLY A 34 20.01 1.36 -11.56
C GLY A 34 20.94 0.62 -12.52
N CYS A 35 21.52 -0.49 -12.07
CA CYS A 35 22.28 -1.41 -12.92
C CYS A 35 21.50 -2.71 -13.14
N ASP A 36 21.21 -3.05 -14.41
CA ASP A 36 20.52 -4.30 -14.77
C ASP A 36 21.37 -5.55 -14.50
N GLU A 37 22.70 -5.43 -14.47
CA GLU A 37 23.63 -6.56 -14.30
C GLU A 37 23.76 -7.02 -12.84
N CYS A 38 24.01 -6.11 -11.91
CA CYS A 38 24.17 -6.44 -10.48
C CYS A 38 22.98 -6.06 -9.60
N GLY A 39 21.98 -5.35 -10.13
CA GLY A 39 20.86 -4.83 -9.35
C GLY A 39 21.22 -3.67 -8.41
N GLY A 40 22.44 -3.12 -8.51
CA GLY A 40 22.86 -1.97 -7.70
C GLY A 40 22.07 -0.71 -8.03
N VAL A 41 21.77 0.08 -6.99
CA VAL A 41 21.12 1.40 -7.10
C VAL A 41 22.07 2.45 -6.54
N TRP A 42 22.28 3.51 -7.32
CA TRP A 42 23.21 4.58 -7.03
C TRP A 42 22.48 5.92 -6.94
N VAL A 43 22.96 6.75 -6.02
CA VAL A 43 22.30 7.99 -5.60
C VAL A 43 23.33 9.12 -5.65
N ASP A 44 22.99 10.21 -6.31
CA ASP A 44 23.85 11.40 -6.40
C ASP A 44 23.78 12.23 -5.11
N HIS A 45 24.71 13.18 -4.97
CA HIS A 45 24.74 14.08 -3.82
C HIS A 45 23.40 14.83 -3.67
N GLY A 46 22.82 14.77 -2.47
CA GLY A 46 21.57 15.46 -2.11
C GLY A 46 20.29 14.69 -2.45
N GLU A 47 20.33 13.64 -3.29
CA GLU A 47 19.15 12.84 -3.60
C GLU A 47 18.66 12.04 -2.39
N LEU A 48 19.58 11.49 -1.57
CA LEU A 48 19.22 10.82 -0.31
C LEU A 48 18.47 11.74 0.66
N ILE A 49 18.84 13.03 0.72
CA ILE A 49 18.18 14.01 1.59
C ILE A 49 16.75 14.27 1.10
N LYS A 50 16.57 14.39 -0.23
CA LYS A 50 15.23 14.55 -0.82
C LYS A 50 14.35 13.32 -0.54
N MET A 51 14.92 12.12 -0.54
CA MET A 51 14.19 10.90 -0.21
C MET A 51 13.71 10.91 1.25
N ASP A 52 14.56 11.30 2.20
CA ASP A 52 14.19 11.44 3.61
C ASP A 52 13.08 12.49 3.80
N GLN A 53 13.21 13.65 3.15
CA GLN A 53 12.20 14.71 3.19
C GLN A 53 10.86 14.23 2.64
N LEU A 54 10.84 13.61 1.46
CA LEU A 54 9.63 13.04 0.86
C LEU A 54 8.96 12.02 1.79
N ALA A 55 9.74 11.15 2.43
CA ALA A 55 9.22 10.15 3.37
C ALA A 55 8.63 10.79 4.63
N ARG A 56 9.23 11.88 5.13
CA ARG A 56 8.70 12.66 6.26
C ARG A 56 7.42 13.38 5.88
N ASP A 57 7.39 14.05 4.73
CA ASP A 57 6.23 14.77 4.24
C ASP A 57 5.05 13.83 4.01
N ALA A 58 5.29 12.66 3.42
CA ALA A 58 4.27 11.63 3.24
C ALA A 58 3.70 11.11 4.57
N ARG A 59 4.51 11.06 5.64
CA ARG A 59 4.04 10.70 7.00
C ARG A 59 3.32 11.84 7.71
N ALA A 60 3.75 13.08 7.46
CA ALA A 60 3.17 14.28 8.04
C ALA A 60 1.85 14.68 7.36
N MET A 61 1.60 14.18 6.15
CA MET A 61 0.34 14.41 5.46
C MET A 61 -0.81 13.82 6.28
N GLU A 62 -1.55 14.70 6.95
CA GLU A 62 -2.73 14.33 7.69
C GLU A 62 -3.80 13.82 6.73
N ILE A 63 -4.34 12.63 7.01
CA ILE A 63 -5.48 12.10 6.28
C ILE A 63 -6.62 13.14 6.41
N PRO A 64 -7.20 13.63 5.29
CA PRO A 64 -8.26 14.63 5.35
C PRO A 64 -9.41 14.18 6.27
N PRO A 65 -9.99 15.10 7.07
CA PRO A 65 -10.99 14.75 8.08
C PRO A 65 -12.21 14.04 7.47
N GLU A 66 -12.57 14.36 6.23
CA GLU A 66 -13.64 13.70 5.49
C GLU A 66 -13.35 12.22 5.24
N THR A 67 -12.11 11.85 4.91
CA THR A 67 -11.74 10.46 4.64
C THR A 67 -11.75 9.64 5.93
N LYS A 68 -11.27 10.23 7.04
CA LYS A 68 -11.35 9.59 8.37
C LYS A 68 -12.81 9.33 8.78
N ALA A 69 -13.68 10.32 8.58
CA ALA A 69 -15.11 10.18 8.90
C ALA A 69 -15.79 9.10 8.05
N GLN A 70 -15.51 9.06 6.74
CA GLN A 70 -16.03 8.03 5.84
C GLN A 70 -15.60 6.62 6.25
N MET A 71 -14.33 6.44 6.60
CA MET A 71 -13.82 5.14 7.06
C MET A 71 -14.50 4.70 8.36
N ALA A 72 -14.69 5.62 9.31
CA ALA A 72 -15.38 5.33 10.58
C ALA A 72 -16.84 4.93 10.35
N ILE A 73 -17.58 5.66 9.50
CA ILE A 73 -18.96 5.31 9.13
C ILE A 73 -19.00 3.92 8.49
N ALA A 74 -18.10 3.64 7.54
CA ALA A 74 -18.05 2.33 6.88
C ALA A 74 -17.77 1.18 7.86
N GLN A 75 -16.90 1.39 8.86
CA GLN A 75 -16.66 0.42 9.93
C GLN A 75 -17.90 0.18 10.78
N MET A 76 -18.56 1.24 11.23
CA MET A 76 -19.80 1.13 12.00
C MET A 76 -20.91 0.43 11.20
N GLU A 77 -21.03 0.72 9.90
CA GLU A 77 -21.97 0.03 9.01
C GLU A 77 -21.65 -1.46 8.86
N ALA A 78 -20.37 -1.83 8.79
CA ALA A 78 -19.97 -3.23 8.73
C ALA A 78 -20.32 -3.97 10.04
N GLU A 79 -19.98 -3.40 11.18
CA GLU A 79 -20.28 -3.97 12.50
C GLU A 79 -21.78 -4.12 12.74
N THR A 80 -22.57 -3.10 12.36
CA THR A 80 -24.03 -3.15 12.47
C THR A 80 -24.63 -4.22 11.56
N LYS A 81 -24.13 -4.36 10.32
CA LYS A 81 -24.55 -5.43 9.40
C LYS A 81 -24.21 -6.81 9.97
N GLU A 82 -23.02 -7.00 10.51
CA GLU A 82 -22.62 -8.26 11.16
C GLU A 82 -23.50 -8.58 12.37
N ALA A 83 -23.79 -7.59 13.21
CA ALA A 83 -24.68 -7.75 14.37
C ALA A 83 -26.10 -8.13 13.93
N GLN A 84 -26.64 -7.47 12.90
CA GLN A 84 -27.94 -7.78 12.31
C GLN A 84 -27.97 -9.19 11.73
N GLN A 85 -26.95 -9.59 10.96
CA GLN A 85 -26.85 -10.93 10.40
C GLN A 85 -26.81 -12.00 11.49
N ARG A 86 -26.05 -11.76 12.57
CA ARG A 86 -26.01 -12.67 13.72
C ARG A 86 -27.36 -12.75 14.42
N ALA A 87 -28.04 -11.62 14.64
CA ALA A 87 -29.37 -11.62 15.23
C ALA A 87 -30.39 -12.38 14.36
N GLN A 88 -30.39 -12.12 13.04
CA GLN A 88 -31.23 -12.83 12.08
C GLN A 88 -30.95 -14.33 12.07
N PHE A 89 -29.67 -14.73 12.15
CA PHE A 89 -29.27 -16.12 12.26
C PHE A 89 -29.84 -16.79 13.52
N TRP A 90 -29.72 -16.15 14.69
CA TRP A 90 -30.23 -16.68 15.94
C TRP A 90 -31.77 -16.73 15.97
N GLU A 91 -32.46 -15.71 15.46
CA GLU A 91 -33.92 -15.73 15.31
C GLU A 91 -34.40 -16.89 14.43
N GLY A 92 -33.73 -17.10 13.29
CA GLY A 92 -34.00 -18.25 12.42
C GLY A 92 -33.77 -19.59 13.12
N LEU A 93 -32.67 -19.71 13.87
CA LEU A 93 -32.35 -20.92 14.64
C LEU A 93 -33.37 -21.18 15.76
N PHE A 94 -33.75 -20.17 16.55
CA PHE A 94 -34.74 -20.31 17.61
C PHE A 94 -36.14 -20.61 17.06
N SER A 95 -36.50 -20.00 15.92
CA SER A 95 -37.74 -20.32 15.19
C SER A 95 -37.77 -21.79 14.77
N PHE A 96 -36.68 -22.29 14.16
CA PHE A 96 -36.55 -23.69 13.79
C PHE A 96 -36.61 -24.65 14.99
N LEU A 97 -35.93 -24.33 16.10
CA LEU A 97 -35.92 -25.15 17.31
C LEU A 97 -37.30 -25.22 17.99
N ARG A 98 -38.09 -24.14 17.98
CA ARG A 98 -39.48 -24.11 18.49
C ARG A 98 -40.46 -24.82 17.56
N ALA A 99 -40.19 -24.86 16.25
CA ALA A 99 -41.05 -25.53 15.26
C ALA A 99 -40.89 -27.06 15.24
N ARG A 100 -40.08 -27.66 16.13
CA ARG A 100 -39.91 -29.12 16.18
C ARG A 100 -41.22 -29.84 16.54
N PRO A 101 -41.70 -30.80 15.73
CA PRO A 101 -42.84 -31.63 16.10
C PRO A 101 -42.49 -32.48 17.32
N ARG A 102 -43.44 -32.59 18.25
CA ARG A 102 -43.30 -33.38 19.48
C ARG A 102 -43.28 -34.86 19.08
N PHE A 103 -42.10 -35.49 19.08
CA PHE A 103 -41.99 -36.92 18.79
C PHE A 103 -42.77 -37.72 19.84
N PRO A 104 -43.68 -38.64 19.43
CA PRO A 104 -44.34 -39.53 20.38
C PRO A 104 -43.33 -40.58 20.89
N LEU A 105 -43.41 -40.88 22.18
CA LEU A 105 -42.65 -41.95 22.85
C LEU A 105 -43.03 -43.33 22.30
#